data_AF-A0A847XAP4-F1
#
_entry.id   AF-A0A847XAP4-F1
#
_cell.length_a   1.000
_cell.length_b   1.000
_cell.length_c   1.000
_cell.angle_alpha   90.00
_cell.angle_beta   90.00
_cell.angle_gamma   90.00
#
_symmetry.space_group_name_H-M   'P 1'
#
loop_
_entity.id
_entity.type
_entity.pdbx_description
1 polymer ?
#
loop_
_entity_poly.entity_id
_entity_poly.type
_entity_poly.pdbx_seq_one_letter_code
_entity_poly.pdbx_strand_id
1 'polypeptide(L)'
;MRFIEVLTALWETLKGILPLTAILLLFQVLVLRKPLENVKDFMLGIVFASIGLHLFLKGTNMSLIPLGDSVGRNLYVLDRKWLIILIGFVIGYFGTLVEPALKTLALEVEELSAGAIPQKLLIHVVAGGFGFGMAVGLYKIITNTPYIKVVLPLLAIVFVLSIFAPQPYGAIAMDSASATTGPVNIPINMALAVGLASIIEDVDPLLAGFGVVGLTSIGAMISVLLLSMWVKFM
;
A
#
# COMPACT_ATOMS: atom_id res chain seq x y z
N MET A 1 3.48 32.14 14.87
CA MET A 1 2.39 31.23 14.42
C MET A 1 2.92 30.21 13.41
N ARG A 2 3.43 30.61 12.22
CA ARG A 2 4.02 29.68 11.22
C ARG A 2 5.13 28.74 11.73
N PHE A 3 6.05 29.21 12.59
CA PHE A 3 7.14 28.36 13.10
C PHE A 3 6.64 27.27 14.08
N ILE A 4 5.61 27.59 14.87
CA ILE A 4 4.98 26.66 15.80
C ILE A 4 4.23 25.58 15.02
N GLU A 5 3.52 25.94 13.94
CA GLU A 5 2.84 24.98 13.05
C GLU A 5 3.82 23.97 12.42
N VAL A 6 4.98 24.43 11.97
CA VAL A 6 6.03 23.56 11.42
C VAL A 6 6.58 22.62 12.49
N LEU A 7 6.87 23.12 13.69
CA LEU A 7 7.32 22.30 14.82
C LEU A 7 6.28 21.27 15.24
N THR A 8 5.00 21.64 15.30
CA THR A 8 3.93 20.70 15.63
C THR A 8 3.77 19.61 14.58
N ALA A 9 3.87 19.94 13.29
CA ALA A 9 3.73 18.96 12.23
C ALA A 9 4.95 18.02 12.12
N LEU A 10 6.15 18.52 12.43
CA LEU A 10 7.34 17.68 12.62
C LEU A 10 7.20 16.76 13.83
N TRP A 11 6.63 17.24 14.93
CA TRP A 11 6.36 16.44 16.13
C TRP A 11 5.35 15.31 15.87
N GLU A 12 4.28 15.57 15.12
CA GLU A 12 3.34 14.53 14.69
C GLU A 12 4.03 13.47 13.82
N THR A 13 4.95 13.87 12.95
CA THR A 13 5.74 12.92 12.14
C THR A 13 6.66 12.07 13.02
N LEU A 14 7.32 12.68 14.01
CA LEU A 14 8.17 11.98 14.98
C LEU A 14 7.38 10.97 15.83
N LYS A 15 6.16 11.31 16.25
CA LYS A 15 5.26 10.36 16.95
C LYS A 15 4.95 9.12 16.12
N GLY A 16 4.96 9.22 14.79
CA GLY A 16 4.78 8.06 13.90
C GLY A 16 6.00 7.15 13.84
N ILE A 17 7.22 7.71 13.90
CA ILE A 17 8.48 6.98 13.75
C ILE A 17 8.99 6.42 15.09
N LEU A 18 8.77 7.13 16.19
CA LEU A 18 9.27 6.77 17.52
C LEU A 18 8.81 5.36 17.98
N PRO A 19 7.54 4.94 17.82
CA PRO A 19 7.11 3.61 18.25
C PRO A 19 7.81 2.48 17.48
N LEU A 20 7.93 2.63 16.15
CA LEU A 20 8.66 1.69 15.30
C LEU A 20 10.12 1.60 15.74
N THR A 21 10.76 2.76 15.91
CA THR A 21 12.15 2.85 16.36
C THR A 21 12.33 2.19 17.73
N ALA A 22 11.44 2.46 18.67
CA ALA A 22 11.48 1.89 20.02
C ALA A 22 11.34 0.37 20.00
N ILE A 23 10.42 -0.17 19.19
CA ILE A 23 10.25 -1.62 19.03
C ILE A 23 11.50 -2.26 18.42
N LEU A 24 12.08 -1.64 17.39
CA LEU A 24 13.32 -2.14 16.76
C LEU A 24 14.49 -2.15 17.75
N LEU A 25 14.66 -1.08 18.53
CA LEU A 25 15.67 -1.00 19.58
C LEU A 25 15.44 -2.06 20.66
N LEU A 26 14.19 -2.27 21.06
CA LEU A 26 13.82 -3.28 22.04
C LEU A 26 14.15 -4.69 21.53
N PHE A 27 13.84 -5.00 20.27
CA PHE A 27 14.19 -6.28 19.65
C PHE A 27 15.71 -6.46 19.56
N GLN A 28 16.45 -5.44 19.14
CA GLN A 28 17.90 -5.49 19.01
C GLN A 28 18.59 -5.78 20.36
N VAL A 29 18.19 -5.07 21.41
CA VAL A 29 18.83 -5.14 22.73
C VAL A 29 18.35 -6.35 23.53
N LEU A 30 17.04 -6.62 23.58
CA LEU A 30 16.48 -7.68 24.43
C LEU A 30 16.45 -9.04 23.73
N VAL A 31 16.05 -9.10 22.46
CA VAL A 31 15.84 -10.37 21.73
C VAL A 31 17.14 -10.82 21.07
N LEU A 32 17.75 -9.96 20.26
CA LEU A 32 18.99 -10.28 19.53
C LEU A 32 20.23 -10.18 20.41
N ARG A 33 20.14 -9.47 21.55
CA ARG A 33 21.23 -9.27 22.52
C ARG A 33 22.52 -8.73 21.88
N LYS A 34 22.37 -7.88 20.86
CA LYS A 34 23.51 -7.24 20.19
C LYS A 34 23.55 -5.75 20.55
N PRO A 35 24.76 -5.18 20.81
CA PRO A 35 24.89 -3.74 20.97
C PRO A 35 24.54 -3.03 19.66
N LEU A 36 24.10 -1.78 19.77
CA LEU A 36 23.89 -0.92 18.60
C LEU A 36 25.26 -0.45 18.10
N GLU A 37 25.66 -0.92 16.95
CA GLU A 37 26.80 -0.37 16.23
C GLU A 37 26.42 1.02 15.68
N ASN A 38 27.36 1.97 15.74
CA ASN A 38 27.22 3.30 15.14
C ASN A 38 25.95 4.07 15.55
N VAL A 39 25.71 4.20 16.86
CA VAL A 39 24.57 4.97 17.43
C VAL A 39 24.43 6.37 16.82
N LYS A 40 25.53 7.04 16.48
CA LYS A 40 25.51 8.36 15.84
C LYS A 40 24.85 8.32 14.46
N ASP A 41 25.20 7.35 13.62
CA ASP A 41 24.65 7.20 12.28
C ASP A 41 23.18 6.81 12.35
N PHE A 42 22.82 5.94 13.30
CA PHE A 42 21.43 5.59 13.59
C PHE A 42 20.59 6.81 13.97
N MET A 43 21.09 7.64 14.89
CA MET A 43 20.39 8.87 15.31
C MET A 43 20.26 9.88 14.17
N LEU A 44 21.30 10.05 13.36
CA LEU A 44 21.25 10.88 12.15
C LEU A 44 20.23 10.33 11.14
N GLY A 45 20.18 9.01 10.95
CA GLY A 45 19.20 8.33 10.11
C GLY A 45 17.76 8.63 10.53
N ILE A 46 17.45 8.55 11.83
CA ILE A 46 16.12 8.88 12.36
C ILE A 46 15.76 10.35 12.07
N VAL A 47 16.70 11.27 12.26
CA VAL A 47 16.47 12.70 11.99
C VAL A 47 16.17 12.93 10.51
N PHE A 48 17.00 12.39 9.61
CA PHE A 48 16.79 12.53 8.17
C PHE A 48 15.49 11.84 7.70
N ALA A 49 15.18 10.66 8.22
CA ALA A 49 13.93 9.95 7.92
C ALA A 49 12.70 10.76 8.38
N SER A 50 12.77 11.39 9.56
CA SER A 50 11.69 12.21 10.10
C SER A 50 11.45 13.46 9.25
N ILE A 51 12.51 14.16 8.85
CA ILE A 51 12.41 15.33 7.97
C ILE A 51 11.89 14.91 6.59
N GLY A 52 12.43 13.84 6.01
CA GLY A 52 12.03 13.33 4.70
C GLY A 52 10.57 12.91 4.68
N LEU A 53 10.12 12.14 5.68
CA LEU A 53 8.73 11.72 5.80
C LEU A 53 7.79 12.92 5.98
N HIS A 54 8.19 13.92 6.79
CA HIS A 54 7.39 15.13 6.98
C HIS A 54 7.19 15.90 5.67
N LEU A 55 8.28 16.15 4.93
CA LEU A 55 8.24 16.84 3.65
C LEU A 55 7.41 16.06 2.63
N PHE A 56 7.56 14.73 2.59
CA PHE A 56 6.80 13.85 1.73
C PHE A 56 5.29 13.93 2.03
N LEU A 57 4.88 13.71 3.29
CA LEU A 57 3.47 13.77 3.69
C LEU A 57 2.85 15.13 3.41
N LYS A 58 3.59 16.22 3.64
CA LYS A 58 3.15 17.57 3.29
C LYS A 58 2.93 17.72 1.79
N GLY A 59 3.85 17.24 0.96
CA GLY A 59 3.72 17.24 -0.50
C GLY A 59 2.49 16.46 -0.98
N THR A 60 2.29 15.26 -0.44
CA THR A 60 1.13 14.41 -0.73
C THR A 60 -0.19 15.07 -0.33
N ASN A 61 -0.27 15.67 0.86
CA ASN A 61 -1.47 16.37 1.31
C ASN A 61 -1.82 17.59 0.46
N MET A 62 -0.81 18.33 -0.02
CA MET A 62 -1.04 19.51 -0.85
C MET A 62 -1.32 19.18 -2.32
N SER A 63 -0.87 18.02 -2.81
CA SER A 63 -0.88 17.69 -4.24
C SER A 63 -1.64 16.41 -4.57
N LEU A 64 -1.17 15.26 -4.07
CA LEU A 64 -1.70 13.94 -4.46
C LEU A 64 -3.14 13.72 -3.99
N ILE A 65 -3.48 14.12 -2.77
CA ILE A 65 -4.85 13.96 -2.24
C ILE A 65 -5.85 14.85 -3.02
N PRO A 66 -5.64 16.18 -3.16
CA PRO A 66 -6.54 17.01 -3.96
C PRO A 66 -6.65 16.55 -5.41
N LEU A 67 -5.54 16.08 -6.01
CA LEU A 67 -5.53 15.55 -7.36
C LEU A 67 -6.38 14.28 -7.47
N GLY A 68 -6.22 13.33 -6.55
CA GLY A 68 -7.00 12.11 -6.50
C GLY A 68 -8.50 12.38 -6.34
N ASP A 69 -8.88 13.26 -5.41
CA ASP A 69 -10.28 13.66 -5.18
C ASP A 69 -10.89 14.31 -6.43
N SER A 70 -10.16 15.25 -7.06
CA SER A 70 -10.60 15.90 -8.30
C SER A 70 -10.75 14.89 -9.44
N VAL A 71 -9.79 13.98 -9.65
CA VAL A 71 -9.91 12.93 -10.67
C VAL A 71 -11.10 12.02 -10.36
N GLY A 72 -11.25 11.58 -9.11
CA GLY A 72 -12.35 10.74 -8.65
C GLY A 72 -13.73 11.33 -8.98
N ARG A 73 -13.95 12.61 -8.66
CA ARG A 73 -15.20 13.32 -8.98
C ARG A 73 -15.46 13.44 -10.48
N ASN A 74 -14.42 13.63 -11.28
CA ASN A 74 -14.58 13.77 -12.73
C ASN A 74 -14.68 12.40 -13.44
N LEU A 75 -14.34 11.30 -12.79
CA LEU A 75 -14.40 9.97 -13.40
C LEU A 75 -15.84 9.52 -13.73
N TYR A 76 -16.82 9.88 -12.91
CA TYR A 76 -18.21 9.50 -13.18
C TYR A 76 -18.84 10.25 -14.35
N VAL A 77 -18.25 11.37 -14.77
CA VAL A 77 -18.64 12.06 -16.02
C VAL A 77 -18.40 11.15 -17.23
N LEU A 78 -17.54 10.13 -17.12
CA LEU A 78 -17.44 9.09 -18.13
C LEU A 78 -18.65 8.13 -18.01
N ASP A 79 -19.56 8.19 -18.99
CA ASP A 79 -20.68 7.24 -19.10
C ASP A 79 -20.24 5.77 -19.22
N ARG A 80 -18.97 5.52 -19.60
CA ARG A 80 -18.43 4.17 -19.79
C ARG A 80 -17.77 3.64 -18.52
N LYS A 81 -18.54 2.90 -17.72
CA LYS A 81 -18.08 2.24 -16.47
C LYS A 81 -16.78 1.44 -16.62
N TRP A 82 -16.59 0.74 -17.74
CA TRP A 82 -15.36 -0.02 -17.99
C TRP A 82 -14.10 0.87 -18.08
N LEU A 83 -14.22 2.09 -18.60
CA LEU A 83 -13.09 3.03 -18.67
C LEU A 83 -12.69 3.51 -17.26
N ILE A 84 -13.65 3.76 -16.38
CA ILE A 84 -13.36 4.13 -14.98
C ILE A 84 -12.56 3.04 -14.29
N ILE A 85 -12.97 1.77 -14.47
CA ILE A 85 -12.31 0.60 -13.89
C ILE A 85 -10.89 0.45 -14.45
N LEU A 86 -10.72 0.62 -15.77
CA LEU A 86 -9.41 0.56 -16.42
C LEU A 86 -8.48 1.69 -15.94
N ILE A 87 -8.99 2.92 -15.81
CA ILE A 87 -8.21 4.04 -15.26
C ILE A 87 -7.79 3.75 -13.83
N GLY A 88 -8.70 3.22 -13.00
CA GLY A 88 -8.38 2.78 -11.64
C GLY A 88 -7.27 1.73 -11.62
N PHE A 89 -7.35 0.71 -12.48
CA PHE A 89 -6.29 -0.30 -12.62
C PHE A 89 -4.94 0.35 -12.95
N VAL A 90 -4.91 1.23 -13.95
CA VAL A 90 -3.69 1.91 -14.40
C VAL A 90 -3.10 2.77 -13.29
N ILE A 91 -3.92 3.57 -12.59
CA ILE A 91 -3.47 4.40 -11.47
C ILE A 91 -2.93 3.54 -10.34
N GLY A 92 -3.63 2.47 -9.96
CA GLY A 92 -3.18 1.55 -8.92
C GLY A 92 -1.87 0.84 -9.29
N TYR A 93 -1.74 0.40 -10.54
CA TYR A 93 -0.53 -0.23 -11.05
C TYR A 93 0.67 0.72 -11.02
N PHE A 94 0.56 1.90 -11.64
CA PHE A 94 1.67 2.85 -11.70
C PHE A 94 1.99 3.49 -10.34
N GLY A 95 0.98 3.72 -9.49
CA GLY A 95 1.21 4.16 -8.10
C GLY A 95 2.08 3.16 -7.35
N THR A 96 1.79 1.86 -7.52
CA THR A 96 2.54 0.79 -6.87
C THR A 96 3.96 0.66 -7.38
N LEU A 97 4.22 0.95 -8.67
CA LEU A 97 5.59 0.97 -9.20
C LEU A 97 6.48 2.05 -8.57
N VAL A 98 5.87 3.14 -8.09
CA VAL A 98 6.58 4.26 -7.46
C VAL A 98 6.70 4.06 -5.94
N GLU A 99 6.02 3.07 -5.37
CA GLU A 99 5.99 2.83 -3.93
C GLU A 99 7.39 2.41 -3.39
N PRO A 100 8.08 3.27 -2.62
CA PRO A 100 9.43 2.98 -2.14
C PRO A 100 9.48 1.78 -1.21
N ALA A 101 8.47 1.58 -0.36
CA ALA A 101 8.43 0.45 0.57
C ALA A 101 8.41 -0.90 -0.16
N LEU A 102 7.66 -1.00 -1.26
CA LEU A 102 7.63 -2.19 -2.11
C LEU A 102 9.00 -2.44 -2.76
N LYS A 103 9.67 -1.38 -3.22
CA LYS A 103 11.00 -1.49 -3.83
C LYS A 103 12.04 -2.04 -2.84
N THR A 104 12.00 -1.57 -1.59
CA THR A 104 12.88 -2.06 -0.51
C THR A 104 12.58 -3.52 -0.18
N LEU A 105 11.30 -3.89 -0.03
CA LEU A 105 10.90 -5.28 0.19
C LEU A 105 11.40 -6.20 -0.93
N ALA A 106 11.25 -5.77 -2.18
CA ALA A 106 11.65 -6.59 -3.33
C ALA A 106 13.16 -6.79 -3.44
N LEU A 107 13.98 -5.84 -2.95
CA LEU A 107 15.43 -6.03 -2.82
C LEU A 107 15.75 -7.07 -1.75
N GLU A 108 15.13 -6.96 -0.57
CA GLU A 108 15.34 -7.90 0.53
C GLU A 108 14.94 -9.33 0.13
N VAL A 109 13.82 -9.48 -0.58
CA VAL A 109 13.35 -10.78 -1.09
C VAL A 109 14.32 -11.36 -2.13
N GLU A 110 14.87 -10.55 -3.02
CA GLU A 110 15.85 -11.01 -4.01
C GLU A 110 17.14 -11.48 -3.33
N GLU A 111 17.64 -10.73 -2.34
CA GLU A 111 18.83 -11.09 -1.56
C GLU A 111 18.62 -12.38 -0.75
N LEU A 112 17.52 -12.48 -0.01
CA LEU A 112 17.21 -13.65 0.82
C LEU A 112 16.87 -14.91 -0.01
N SER A 113 16.37 -14.73 -1.23
CA SER A 113 16.07 -15.84 -2.14
C SER A 113 17.25 -16.24 -3.04
N ALA A 114 18.43 -15.65 -2.84
CA ALA A 114 19.60 -15.84 -3.69
C ALA A 114 19.30 -15.62 -5.20
N GLY A 115 18.43 -14.64 -5.50
CA GLY A 115 18.01 -14.30 -6.87
C GLY A 115 16.90 -15.16 -7.45
N ALA A 116 16.34 -16.12 -6.71
CA ALA A 116 15.24 -16.96 -7.21
C ALA A 116 13.96 -16.16 -7.47
N ILE A 117 13.75 -15.06 -6.73
CA ILE A 117 12.65 -14.12 -6.95
C ILE A 117 13.25 -12.76 -7.36
N PRO A 118 13.32 -12.45 -8.66
CA PRO A 118 13.87 -11.18 -9.11
C PRO A 118 13.04 -9.99 -8.63
N GLN A 119 13.68 -8.90 -8.20
CA GLN A 119 13.01 -7.68 -7.73
C GLN A 119 11.97 -7.18 -8.73
N LYS A 120 12.33 -7.11 -10.02
CA LYS A 120 11.42 -6.62 -11.08
C LYS A 120 10.17 -7.48 -11.20
N LEU A 121 10.30 -8.79 -11.08
CA LEU A 121 9.17 -9.71 -11.17
C LEU A 121 8.20 -9.45 -10.02
N LEU A 122 8.71 -9.38 -8.79
CA LEU A 122 7.87 -9.15 -7.61
C LEU A 122 7.14 -7.80 -7.69
N ILE A 123 7.84 -6.72 -8.05
CA ILE A 123 7.24 -5.39 -8.18
C ILE A 123 6.10 -5.40 -9.19
N HIS A 124 6.29 -5.99 -10.38
CA HIS A 124 5.26 -6.02 -11.41
C HIS A 124 4.08 -6.93 -11.05
N VAL A 125 4.33 -8.06 -10.39
CA VAL A 125 3.28 -8.96 -9.89
C VAL A 125 2.42 -8.24 -8.85
N VAL A 126 3.05 -7.61 -7.86
CA VAL A 126 2.35 -6.87 -6.80
C VAL A 126 1.60 -5.67 -7.37
N ALA A 127 2.21 -4.90 -8.28
CA ALA A 127 1.55 -3.78 -8.95
C ALA A 127 0.33 -4.24 -9.76
N GLY A 128 0.43 -5.37 -10.46
CA GLY A 128 -0.70 -6.00 -11.16
C GLY A 128 -1.83 -6.35 -10.20
N GLY A 129 -1.51 -7.09 -9.13
CA GLY A 129 -2.50 -7.47 -8.10
C GLY A 129 -3.17 -6.27 -7.45
N PHE A 130 -2.39 -5.26 -7.08
CA PHE A 130 -2.87 -4.03 -6.48
C PHE A 130 -3.78 -3.25 -7.43
N GLY A 131 -3.40 -3.13 -8.71
CA GLY A 131 -4.23 -2.55 -9.77
C GLY A 131 -5.56 -3.30 -9.96
N PHE A 132 -5.54 -4.64 -9.92
CA PHE A 132 -6.76 -5.45 -9.96
C PHE A 132 -7.65 -5.21 -8.74
N GLY A 133 -7.08 -5.13 -7.54
CA GLY A 133 -7.82 -4.77 -6.33
C GLY A 133 -8.47 -3.37 -6.43
N MET A 134 -7.76 -2.42 -7.04
CA MET A 134 -8.29 -1.07 -7.32
C MET A 134 -9.47 -1.14 -8.29
N ALA A 135 -9.33 -1.88 -9.39
CA ALA A 135 -10.39 -2.10 -10.37
C ALA A 135 -11.67 -2.69 -9.74
N VAL A 136 -11.51 -3.73 -8.91
CA VAL A 136 -12.62 -4.35 -8.17
C VAL A 136 -13.24 -3.37 -7.17
N GLY A 137 -12.41 -2.57 -6.50
CA GLY A 137 -12.87 -1.54 -5.57
C GLY A 137 -13.71 -0.45 -6.23
N LEU A 138 -13.27 0.06 -7.38
CA LEU A 138 -14.04 1.04 -8.16
C LEU A 138 -15.31 0.44 -8.74
N TYR A 139 -15.25 -0.80 -9.24
CA TYR A 139 -16.44 -1.52 -9.68
C TYR A 139 -17.48 -1.59 -8.55
N LYS A 140 -17.06 -1.97 -7.34
CA LYS A 140 -17.92 -2.03 -6.14
C LYS A 140 -18.56 -0.68 -5.81
N ILE A 141 -17.82 0.42 -5.95
CA ILE A 141 -18.34 1.78 -5.72
C ILE A 141 -19.41 2.12 -6.75
N ILE A 142 -19.14 1.89 -8.04
CA ILE A 142 -20.05 2.22 -9.15
C ILE A 142 -21.34 1.39 -9.10
N THR A 143 -21.28 0.13 -8.67
CA THR A 143 -22.45 -0.76 -8.56
C THR A 143 -23.12 -0.73 -7.20
N ASN A 144 -22.64 0.11 -6.27
CA ASN A 144 -23.05 0.15 -4.85
C ASN A 144 -23.20 -1.26 -4.23
N THR A 145 -22.25 -2.15 -4.53
CA THR A 145 -22.32 -3.54 -4.04
C THR A 145 -21.86 -3.60 -2.58
N PRO A 146 -22.56 -4.34 -1.69
CA PRO A 146 -22.14 -4.50 -0.30
C PRO A 146 -20.69 -5.01 -0.20
N TYR A 147 -19.88 -4.35 0.62
CA TYR A 147 -18.45 -4.68 0.78
C TYR A 147 -18.22 -6.16 1.13
N ILE A 148 -19.07 -6.71 2.00
CA ILE A 148 -18.98 -8.11 2.45
C ILE A 148 -19.07 -9.11 1.29
N LYS A 149 -19.86 -8.82 0.24
CA LYS A 149 -20.02 -9.71 -0.92
C LYS A 149 -18.77 -9.78 -1.79
N VAL A 150 -17.90 -8.78 -1.71
CA VAL A 150 -16.65 -8.70 -2.48
C VAL A 150 -15.47 -9.18 -1.67
N VAL A 151 -15.35 -8.74 -0.41
CA VAL A 151 -14.18 -9.06 0.43
C VAL A 151 -14.18 -10.52 0.87
N LEU A 152 -15.34 -11.10 1.21
CA LEU A 152 -15.43 -12.47 1.73
C LEU A 152 -14.92 -13.53 0.72
N PRO A 153 -15.33 -13.54 -0.56
CA PRO A 153 -14.78 -14.49 -1.51
C PRO A 153 -13.29 -14.26 -1.77
N LEU A 154 -12.81 -13.01 -1.78
CA LEU A 154 -11.39 -12.73 -1.96
C LEU A 154 -10.54 -13.21 -0.77
N LEU A 155 -11.03 -13.05 0.45
CA LEU A 155 -10.39 -13.61 1.66
C LEU A 155 -10.41 -15.14 1.64
N ALA A 156 -11.50 -15.77 1.19
CA ALA A 156 -11.54 -17.22 1.02
C ALA A 156 -10.49 -17.69 0.01
N ILE A 157 -10.30 -16.96 -1.10
CA ILE A 157 -9.24 -17.24 -2.08
C ILE A 157 -7.85 -17.11 -1.43
N VAL A 158 -7.58 -16.02 -0.70
CA VAL A 158 -6.30 -15.85 0.03
C VAL A 158 -6.06 -17.02 0.98
N PHE A 159 -7.08 -17.43 1.74
CA PHE A 159 -6.98 -18.53 2.69
C PHE A 159 -6.64 -19.86 1.99
N VAL A 160 -7.36 -20.19 0.92
CA VAL A 160 -7.10 -21.41 0.13
C VAL A 160 -5.70 -21.37 -0.49
N LEU A 161 -5.33 -20.27 -1.14
CA LEU A 161 -4.02 -20.12 -1.75
C LEU A 161 -2.88 -20.22 -0.72
N SER A 162 -3.07 -19.67 0.48
CA SER A 162 -2.08 -19.73 1.56
C SER A 162 -1.79 -21.15 2.04
N ILE A 163 -2.76 -22.06 1.98
CA ILE A 163 -2.55 -23.48 2.35
C ILE A 163 -1.61 -24.17 1.35
N PHE A 164 -1.68 -23.79 0.07
CA PHE A 164 -0.91 -24.44 -1.00
C PHE A 164 0.43 -23.74 -1.29
N ALA A 165 0.61 -22.51 -0.83
CA ALA A 165 1.79 -21.71 -1.06
C ALA A 165 3.02 -22.30 -0.35
N PRO A 166 4.11 -22.61 -1.09
CA PRO A 166 5.36 -23.03 -0.45
C PRO A 166 5.98 -21.88 0.36
N GLN A 167 6.76 -22.21 1.39
CA GLN A 167 7.57 -21.22 2.09
C GLN A 167 8.66 -20.70 1.16
N PRO A 168 9.01 -19.39 1.17
CA PRO A 168 8.53 -18.32 2.07
C PRO A 168 7.38 -17.45 1.50
N TYR A 169 6.71 -17.86 0.42
CA TYR A 169 5.79 -16.98 -0.34
C TYR A 169 4.58 -16.48 0.46
N GLY A 170 4.10 -17.23 1.45
CA GLY A 170 3.03 -16.77 2.34
C GLY A 170 3.42 -15.52 3.13
N ALA A 171 4.64 -15.46 3.66
CA ALA A 171 5.16 -14.29 4.36
C ALA A 171 5.37 -13.12 3.39
N ILE A 172 5.97 -13.39 2.22
CA ILE A 172 6.19 -12.38 1.18
C ILE A 172 4.85 -11.76 0.73
N ALA A 173 3.78 -12.55 0.62
CA ALA A 173 2.47 -12.05 0.24
C ALA A 173 1.89 -11.07 1.29
N MET A 174 2.03 -11.39 2.57
CA MET A 174 1.60 -10.52 3.67
C MET A 174 2.44 -9.23 3.74
N ASP A 175 3.75 -9.35 3.59
CA ASP A 175 4.67 -8.21 3.58
C ASP A 175 4.47 -7.34 2.34
N SER A 176 4.15 -7.93 1.19
CA SER A 176 3.85 -7.16 -0.02
C SER A 176 2.58 -6.33 0.16
N ALA A 177 1.55 -6.90 0.79
CA ALA A 177 0.33 -6.16 1.08
C ALA A 177 0.58 -4.99 2.03
N SER A 178 1.38 -5.18 3.08
CA SER A 178 1.76 -4.09 4.00
C SER A 178 2.66 -3.06 3.32
N ALA A 179 3.63 -3.48 2.49
CA ALA A 179 4.51 -2.57 1.75
C ALA A 179 3.74 -1.68 0.75
N THR A 180 2.60 -2.14 0.23
CA THR A 180 1.73 -1.32 -0.64
C THR A 180 0.81 -0.36 0.11
N THR A 181 0.74 -0.44 1.45
CA THR A 181 0.04 0.54 2.31
C THR A 181 0.88 1.80 2.57
N GLY A 182 1.84 2.07 1.68
CA GLY A 182 2.78 3.16 1.81
C GLY A 182 2.19 4.54 1.53
N PRO A 183 3.04 5.56 1.65
CA PRO A 183 2.61 6.95 1.69
C PRO A 183 2.29 7.49 0.28
N VAL A 184 2.58 6.74 -0.80
CA VAL A 184 2.14 7.06 -2.17
C VAL A 184 0.76 6.46 -2.44
N ASN A 185 0.64 5.15 -2.24
CA ASN A 185 -0.53 4.38 -2.70
C ASN A 185 -1.82 4.69 -1.95
N ILE A 186 -1.79 4.75 -0.61
CA ILE A 186 -3.01 4.98 0.17
C ILE A 186 -3.63 6.35 -0.12
N PRO A 187 -2.88 7.46 -0.06
CA PRO A 187 -3.47 8.78 -0.26
C PRO A 187 -4.10 8.94 -1.65
N ILE A 188 -3.45 8.40 -2.70
CA ILE A 188 -3.96 8.46 -4.07
C ILE A 188 -5.25 7.62 -4.20
N ASN A 189 -5.22 6.36 -3.77
CA ASN A 189 -6.36 5.46 -3.92
C ASN A 189 -7.55 5.89 -3.10
N MET A 190 -7.31 6.26 -1.83
CA MET A 190 -8.35 6.72 -0.93
C MET A 190 -8.98 8.00 -1.48
N ALA A 191 -8.18 8.98 -1.90
CA ALA A 191 -8.70 10.22 -2.45
C ALA A 191 -9.51 9.99 -3.73
N LEU A 192 -9.04 9.14 -4.64
CA LEU A 192 -9.77 8.79 -5.86
C LEU A 192 -11.10 8.09 -5.54
N ALA A 193 -11.09 7.11 -4.63
CA ALA A 193 -12.28 6.37 -4.22
C ALA A 193 -13.30 7.26 -3.50
N VAL A 194 -12.85 8.13 -2.59
CA VAL A 194 -13.68 9.12 -1.89
C VAL A 194 -14.26 10.12 -2.89
N GLY A 195 -13.45 10.63 -3.81
CA GLY A 195 -13.89 11.56 -4.85
C GLY A 195 -14.96 10.94 -5.74
N LEU A 196 -14.76 9.70 -6.20
CA LEU A 196 -15.75 8.96 -6.99
C LEU A 196 -17.04 8.68 -6.20
N ALA A 197 -16.92 8.28 -4.93
CA ALA A 197 -18.08 8.00 -4.10
C ALA A 197 -18.88 9.26 -3.74
N SER A 198 -18.22 10.42 -3.62
CA SER A 198 -18.86 11.69 -3.21
C SER A 198 -19.93 12.21 -4.15
N ILE A 199 -20.02 11.65 -5.36
CA ILE A 199 -20.95 12.05 -6.41
C ILE A 199 -21.95 10.94 -6.78
N ILE A 200 -21.88 9.80 -6.10
CA ILE A 200 -22.82 8.69 -6.27
C ILE A 200 -23.75 8.70 -5.06
N GLU A 201 -25.05 8.74 -5.30
CA GLU A 201 -26.06 8.68 -4.24
C GLU A 201 -26.00 7.34 -3.49
N ASP A 202 -26.31 7.38 -2.19
CA ASP A 202 -26.33 6.21 -1.28
C ASP A 202 -24.99 5.46 -1.13
N VAL A 203 -23.87 6.12 -1.41
CA VAL A 203 -22.51 5.59 -1.13
C VAL A 203 -21.82 6.47 -0.10
N ASP A 204 -21.48 5.90 1.06
CA ASP A 204 -20.63 6.57 2.05
C ASP A 204 -19.19 6.69 1.52
N PRO A 205 -18.66 7.93 1.33
CA PRO A 205 -17.33 8.12 0.76
C PRO A 205 -16.20 7.56 1.62
N LEU A 206 -16.33 7.61 2.95
CA LEU A 206 -15.30 7.10 3.87
C LEU A 206 -15.25 5.57 3.80
N LEU A 207 -16.41 4.90 3.85
CA LEU A 207 -16.48 3.45 3.71
C LEU A 207 -16.00 2.99 2.32
N ALA A 208 -16.26 3.77 1.28
CA ALA A 208 -15.74 3.52 -0.05
C ALA A 208 -14.20 3.61 -0.08
N GLY A 209 -13.63 4.70 0.46
CA GLY A 209 -12.18 4.92 0.52
C GLY A 209 -11.45 3.80 1.24
N PHE A 210 -11.82 3.50 2.49
CA PHE A 210 -11.21 2.41 3.26
C PHE A 210 -11.46 1.03 2.64
N GLY A 211 -12.64 0.81 2.05
CA GLY A 211 -12.94 -0.44 1.36
C GLY A 211 -12.01 -0.70 0.17
N VAL A 212 -11.68 0.33 -0.61
CA VAL A 212 -10.73 0.22 -1.73
C VAL A 212 -9.33 -0.11 -1.22
N VAL A 213 -8.87 0.52 -0.13
CA VAL A 213 -7.57 0.21 0.48
C VAL A 213 -7.48 -1.28 0.82
N GLY A 214 -8.49 -1.84 1.50
CA GLY A 214 -8.54 -3.27 1.83
C GLY A 214 -8.50 -4.18 0.58
N LEU A 215 -9.25 -3.84 -0.46
CA LEU A 215 -9.28 -4.62 -1.71
C LEU A 215 -7.96 -4.56 -2.48
N THR A 216 -7.28 -3.42 -2.49
CA THR A 216 -5.95 -3.27 -3.11
C THR A 216 -4.90 -4.11 -2.40
N SER A 217 -4.92 -4.15 -1.07
CA SER A 217 -4.02 -5.00 -0.27
C SER A 217 -4.30 -6.49 -0.50
N ILE A 218 -5.57 -6.91 -0.54
CA ILE A 218 -5.92 -8.30 -0.84
C ILE A 218 -5.49 -8.68 -2.26
N GLY A 219 -5.66 -7.78 -3.24
CA GLY A 219 -5.17 -7.96 -4.60
C GLY A 219 -3.66 -8.21 -4.67
N ALA A 220 -2.87 -7.42 -3.93
CA ALA A 220 -1.43 -7.63 -3.78
C ALA A 220 -1.12 -9.02 -3.18
N MET A 221 -1.79 -9.43 -2.10
CA MET A 221 -1.59 -10.76 -1.49
C MET A 221 -1.86 -11.89 -2.50
N ILE A 222 -3.02 -11.84 -3.17
CA ILE A 222 -3.44 -12.86 -4.14
C ILE A 222 -2.40 -12.96 -5.26
N SER A 223 -1.89 -11.84 -5.77
CA SER A 223 -0.92 -11.86 -6.87
C SER A 223 0.39 -12.58 -6.51
N VAL A 224 0.91 -12.38 -5.29
CA VAL A 224 2.12 -13.06 -4.83
C VAL A 224 1.85 -14.55 -4.55
N LEU A 225 0.68 -14.87 -3.99
CA LEU A 225 0.30 -16.26 -3.77
C LEU A 225 0.12 -17.01 -5.11
N LEU A 226 -0.42 -16.36 -6.13
CA LEU A 226 -0.52 -16.93 -7.48
C LEU A 226 0.86 -17.11 -8.13
N LEU A 227 1.77 -16.13 -7.96
CA LEU A 227 3.17 -16.28 -8.37
C LEU A 227 3.81 -17.52 -7.75
N SER A 228 3.55 -17.78 -6.46
CA SER A 228 4.08 -18.96 -5.76
C SER A 228 3.64 -20.28 -6.39
N MET A 229 2.41 -20.34 -6.91
CA MET A 229 1.90 -21.53 -7.59
C MET A 229 2.61 -21.72 -8.91
N TRP A 230 2.79 -20.64 -9.68
CA TRP A 230 3.48 -20.71 -10.98
C TRP A 230 4.92 -21.21 -10.83
N VAL A 231 5.66 -20.70 -9.84
CA VAL A 231 7.04 -21.13 -9.58
C VAL A 231 7.12 -22.57 -9.07
N LYS A 232 6.14 -23.04 -8.28
CA LYS A 232 6.10 -24.42 -7.77
C LYS A 232 5.94 -25.48 -8.87
N PHE A 233 5.34 -25.13 -10.00
CA PHE A 233 5.12 -26.05 -11.13
C PHE A 233 6.25 -26.07 -12.16
N MET A 234 7.24 -25.17 -12.04
CA MET A 234 8.48 -25.19 -12.83
C MET A 234 9.58 -25.95 -12.10
#